data_AF-A0A1C4WWV0-F1
#
_entry.id   AF-A0A1C4WWV0-F1
#
_cell.length_a   1.000
_cell.length_b   1.000
_cell.length_c   1.000
_cell.angle_alpha   90.00
_cell.angle_beta   90.00
_cell.angle_gamma   90.00
#
_symmetry.space_group_name_H-M   'P 1'
#
loop_
_entity.id
_entity.type
_entity.pdbx_description
1 polymer ?
#
loop_
_entity_poly.entity_id
_entity_poly.type
_entity_poly.pdbx_seq_one_letter_code
_entity_poly.pdbx_strand_id
1 'polypeptide(L)' 'MSRVEHLRWRIAALIDRLPGQCWAKVADWPLGHRRWPWARIDDVCRRDAARCGGCYCGRLRRDGAQ' A
#
# COMPACT_ATOMS: atom_id res chain seq x y z
N MET A 1 18.21 -7.37 9.47
CA MET A 1 17.68 -6.10 8.95
C MET A 1 18.67 -4.99 9.26
N SER A 2 19.16 -4.25 8.25
CA SER A 2 20.13 -3.16 8.48
C SER A 2 19.48 -1.93 9.13
N ARG A 3 20.26 -1.00 9.71
CA ARG A 3 19.73 0.28 10.25
C ARG A 3 18.97 1.08 9.18
N VAL A 4 19.50 1.09 7.96
CA VAL A 4 18.89 1.79 6.82
C VAL A 4 17.56 1.15 6.43
N GLU A 5 17.53 -0.19 6.36
CA GLU A 5 16.32 -0.94 6.06
C GLU A 5 15.25 -0.75 7.15
N HIS A 6 15.64 -0.75 8.41
CA HIS A 6 14.76 -0.41 9.53
C HIS A 6 14.16 1.00 9.37
N LEU A 7 14.99 1.99 9.02
CA LEU A 7 14.53 3.35 8.79
C LEU A 7 13.52 3.43 7.63
N ARG A 8 13.77 2.71 6.53
CA ARG A 8 12.83 2.63 5.39
C ARG A 8 11.48 2.05 5.82
N TRP A 9 11.46 0.99 6.62
CA TRP A 9 10.21 0.42 7.14
C TRP A 9 9.46 1.38 8.08
N ARG A 10 10.17 2.15 8.90
CA ARG A 10 9.53 3.19 9.75
C ARG A 10 8.91 4.30 8.91
N ILE A 11 9.58 4.74 7.84
CA ILE A 11 9.03 5.72 6.90
C ILE A 11 7.81 5.15 6.18
N ALA A 12 7.89 3.91 5.69
CA ALA A 12 6.77 3.21 5.04
C ALA A 12 5.54 3.14 5.96
N ALA A 13 5.73 2.80 7.23
CA ALA A 13 4.65 2.75 8.22
C ALA A 13 4.01 4.13 8.50
N LEU A 14 4.80 5.21 8.45
CA LEU A 14 4.27 6.57 8.59
C LEU A 14 3.47 6.98 7.34
N ILE A 15 3.97 6.67 6.15
CA ILE A 15 3.28 6.97 4.89
C ILE A 15 1.98 6.18 4.76
N ASP A 16 1.95 4.93 5.25
CA ASP A 16 0.73 4.13 5.25
C ASP A 16 -0.41 4.86 5.97
N ARG A 17 -0.14 5.60 7.04
CA ARG A 17 -1.18 6.36 7.76
C ARG A 17 -1.81 7.48 6.94
N LEU A 18 -1.22 7.88 5.82
CA LEU A 18 -1.80 8.89 4.94
C LEU A 18 -2.99 8.31 4.16
N PRO A 19 -4.14 9.01 4.12
CA PRO A 19 -5.30 8.56 3.38
C PRO A 19 -5.00 8.49 1.88
N GLY A 20 -5.54 7.47 1.21
CA GLY A 20 -5.42 7.32 -0.24
C GLY A 20 -4.08 6.76 -0.75
N GLN A 21 -3.20 6.27 0.13
CA GLN A 21 -1.97 5.57 -0.27
C GLN A 21 -2.21 4.07 -0.46
N CYS A 22 -1.49 3.42 -1.39
CA CYS A 22 -1.56 1.98 -1.59
C CYS A 22 -0.43 1.27 -0.82
N TRP A 23 -0.78 0.52 0.24
CA TRP A 23 0.20 -0.16 1.09
C TRP A 23 1.16 -1.07 0.32
N ALA A 24 0.66 -1.89 -0.61
CA ALA A 24 1.51 -2.81 -1.37
C ALA A 24 2.64 -2.07 -2.12
N LYS A 25 2.33 -0.88 -2.65
CA LYS A 25 3.29 -0.04 -3.36
C LYS A 25 4.26 0.67 -2.41
N VAL A 26 3.77 1.07 -1.22
CA VAL A 26 4.59 1.65 -0.15
C VAL A 26 5.56 0.60 0.40
N ALA A 27 5.13 -0.64 0.56
CA ALA A 27 5.95 -1.77 1.05
C ALA A 27 6.93 -2.30 -0.01
N ASP A 28 6.68 -2.10 -1.30
CA ASP A 28 7.64 -2.40 -2.37
C ASP A 28 8.91 -1.53 -2.28
N TRP A 29 8.79 -0.30 -1.75
CA TRP A 29 9.91 0.64 -1.61
C TRP A 29 11.02 0.18 -0.65
N PRO A 30 10.75 -0.22 0.61
CA PRO A 30 11.79 -0.72 1.51
C PRO A 30 12.46 -2.00 0.98
N LEU A 31 11.75 -2.78 0.15
CA LEU A 31 12.25 -3.98 -0.52
C LEU A 31 13.17 -3.69 -1.73
N GLY A 32 13.34 -2.42 -2.10
CA GLY A 32 14.19 -2.03 -3.22
C GLY A 32 13.55 -2.24 -4.60
N HIS A 33 12.25 -2.53 -4.65
CA HIS A 33 11.52 -2.55 -5.92
C HIS A 33 11.30 -1.13 -6.43
N ARG A 34 11.07 -1.00 -7.75
CA ARG A 34 11.00 0.27 -8.50
C ARG A 34 9.69 1.04 -8.24
N ARG A 35 9.31 1.25 -6.98
CA ARG A 35 8.08 1.95 -6.62
C ARG A 35 8.32 3.02 -5.58
N TRP A 36 7.75 4.18 -5.90
CA TRP A 36 7.82 5.41 -5.13
C TRP A 36 6.98 5.24 -3.87
N PRO A 37 7.44 5.70 -2.69
CA PRO A 37 6.70 5.50 -1.45
C PRO A 37 5.42 6.34 -1.40
N TRP A 38 5.18 7.23 -2.35
CA TRP A 38 3.98 8.09 -2.45
C TRP A 38 2.91 7.55 -3.41
N ALA A 39 2.90 6.23 -3.61
CA ALA A 39 2.01 5.60 -4.57
C ALA A 39 0.55 5.64 -4.10
N ARG A 40 -0.24 6.46 -4.79
CA ARG A 40 -1.67 6.64 -4.53
C ARG A 40 -2.46 5.37 -4.91
N ILE A 41 -3.59 5.17 -4.24
CA ILE A 41 -4.65 4.28 -4.71
C ILE A 41 -5.11 4.80 -6.07
N ASP A 42 -5.05 3.94 -7.08
CA ASP A 42 -5.40 4.24 -8.47
C ASP A 42 -6.65 3.47 -8.91
N ASP A 43 -7.03 3.68 -10.17
CA ASP A 43 -8.20 3.01 -10.75
C ASP A 43 -8.03 1.49 -10.87
N VAL A 44 -6.80 0.98 -10.90
CA VAL A 44 -6.55 -0.47 -10.87
C VAL A 44 -6.98 -1.04 -9.52
N CYS A 45 -6.59 -0.39 -8.43
CA CYS A 45 -7.00 -0.80 -7.09
C CYS A 45 -8.54 -0.84 -6.94
N ARG A 46 -9.23 0.15 -7.52
CA ARG A 46 -10.71 0.21 -7.52
C ARG A 46 -11.34 -0.87 -8.39
N ARG A 47 -10.80 -1.13 -9.58
CA ARG A 47 -11.25 -2.21 -10.47
C ARG A 47 -11.07 -3.58 -9.82
N ASP A 48 -9.94 -3.82 -9.17
CA ASP A 48 -9.69 -5.04 -8.42
C ASP A 48 -10.68 -5.19 -7.26
N ALA A 49 -10.93 -4.11 -6.50
CA ALA A 49 -11.93 -4.14 -5.45
C ALA A 49 -13.35 -4.42 -5.97
N ALA A 50 -13.72 -3.87 -7.12
CA ALA A 50 -15.01 -4.13 -7.75
C ALA A 50 -15.13 -5.58 -8.24
N ARG A 51 -14.05 -6.15 -8.78
CA ARG A 51 -13.99 -7.52 -9.33
C ARG A 51 -13.92 -8.59 -8.25
N CYS A 52 -13.10 -8.38 -7.22
CA CYS A 52 -12.71 -9.39 -6.24
C CYS A 52 -13.33 -9.15 -4.85
N GLY A 53 -14.12 -8.10 -4.67
CA GLY A 53 -14.67 -7.70 -3.37
C GLY A 53 -13.69 -6.91 -2.49
N GLY A 54 -12.43 -6.81 -2.90
CA GLY A 54 -11.41 -6.00 -2.26
C GLY A 54 -10.14 -5.89 -3.09
N CYS A 55 -9.32 -4.88 -2.79
CA CYS A 55 -7.97 -4.78 -3.34
C CYS A 55 -7.05 -5.75 -2.59
N TYR A 56 -6.02 -6.28 -3.26
CA TYR A 56 -5.04 -7.20 -2.67
C TYR A 56 -4.36 -6.67 -1.41
N CYS A 57 -4.21 -5.35 -1.27
CA CYS A 57 -3.64 -4.73 -0.07
C CYS A 57 -4.66 -4.55 1.08
N GLY A 58 -5.90 -4.98 0.88
CA GLY A 58 -6.98 -4.94 1.88
C GLY A 58 -7.54 -3.55 2.21
N ARG A 59 -6.98 -2.49 1.61
CA ARG A 59 -7.31 -1.08 1.91
C ARG A 59 -8.57 -0.59 1.21
N LEU A 60 -8.93 -1.21 0.09
CA LEU A 60 -10.26 -1.09 -0.48
C LEU A 60 -10.99 -2.41 -0.21
N ARG A 61 -12.11 -2.34 0.50
CA ARG A 61 -13.07 -3.44 0.63
C ARG A 61 -14.40 -2.93 0.15
N ARG A 62 -15.19 -3.78 -0.49
CA ARG A 62 -16.58 -3.47 -0.79
C ARG A 62 -17.33 -3.46 0.54
N ASP A 63 -18.01 -2.36 0.87
CA ASP A 63 -18.72 -2.19 2.13
C ASP A 63 -19.62 -3.40 2.42
N GLY A 64 -19.39 -4.05 3.57
CA GLY A 64 -20.09 -5.29 3.97
C GLY A 64 -19.19 -6.42 4.48
N ALA A 65 -17.86 -6.33 4.32
CA ALA A 65 -16.93 -7.29 4.91
C ALA A 65 -16.52 -6.88 6.34
N GLN A 66 -17.43 -7.06 7.30
CA GLN A 66 -17.10 -7.18 8.73
C GLN A 66 -16.95 -8.66 9.09
#